data_AF-A0A7K6EXV6-F1
#
_entry.id   AF-A0A7K6EXV6-F1
#
_cell.length_a   1.000
_cell.length_b   1.000
_cell.length_c   1.000
_cell.angle_alpha   90.00
_cell.angle_beta   90.00
_cell.angle_gamma   90.00
#
_symmetry.space_group_name_H-M   'P 1'
#
loop_
_entity.id
_entity.type
_entity.pdbx_description
1 polymer ?
#
loop_
_entity_poly.entity_id
_entity_poly.type
_entity_poly.pdbx_seq_one_letter_code
_entity_poly.pdbx_strand_id
1 'polypeptide(L)'
;LLLLLLPCPSLPLSSCRSLDLDLARLKRIEAVRGQILSKLRLPEPPGGAPGEGETEELRALPEELRALYNSTRELLRQRSRERSREEEEEQEEYYAKELLRFPMETPGEGELSR
;
A
#
# COMPACT_ATOMS: atom_id res chain seq x y z
N LEU A 1 13.31 61.02 27.83
CA LEU A 1 13.43 60.31 26.53
C LEU A 1 14.44 59.16 26.68
N LEU A 2 14.17 58.25 27.63
CA LEU A 2 15.06 57.12 27.95
C LEU A 2 14.22 55.96 28.52
N LEU A 3 13.19 55.55 27.77
CA LEU A 3 12.34 54.41 28.11
C LEU A 3 12.12 53.47 26.91
N LEU A 4 12.90 53.65 25.84
CA LEU A 4 12.75 52.93 24.57
C LEU A 4 13.82 51.84 24.33
N LEU A 5 14.60 51.47 25.35
CA LEU A 5 15.66 50.46 25.24
C LEU A 5 15.36 49.20 26.06
N LEU A 6 14.08 48.79 26.16
CA LEU A 6 13.77 47.44 26.60
C LEU A 6 13.85 46.51 25.38
N PRO A 7 14.85 45.63 25.27
CA PRO A 7 14.82 44.57 24.27
C PRO A 7 13.63 43.67 24.62
N CYS A 8 12.56 43.77 23.84
CA CYS A 8 11.47 42.82 23.86
C CYS A 8 12.07 41.46 23.49
N PRO A 9 12.07 40.45 24.38
CA PRO A 9 12.46 39.12 23.96
C PRO A 9 11.45 38.71 22.89
N SER A 10 11.90 38.63 21.65
CA SER A 10 11.16 37.99 20.58
C SER A 10 11.02 36.52 20.94
N LEU A 11 10.01 36.20 21.74
CA LEU A 11 9.56 34.83 21.93
C LEU A 11 9.26 34.28 20.54
N PRO A 12 9.84 33.14 20.13
CA PRO A 12 9.44 32.50 18.89
C PRO A 12 7.95 32.19 19.00
N LEU A 13 7.11 32.94 18.28
CA LEU A 13 5.69 32.68 18.10
C LEU A 13 5.54 31.47 17.17
N SER A 14 6.05 30.31 17.60
CA SER A 14 5.73 29.05 16.96
C SER A 14 4.30 28.69 17.35
N SER A 15 3.37 28.92 16.43
CA SER A 15 1.95 28.57 16.58
C SER A 15 1.69 27.06 16.52
N CYS A 16 2.73 26.25 16.31
CA CYS A 16 2.61 24.81 16.18
C CYS A 16 2.57 24.14 17.56
N ARG A 17 1.38 23.65 17.93
CA ARG A 17 1.17 22.75 19.06
C ARG A 17 2.02 21.48 18.89
N SER A 18 2.56 20.93 19.97
CA SER A 18 3.34 19.68 19.91
C SER A 18 2.51 18.57 19.28
N LEU A 19 3.01 17.99 18.19
CA LEU A 19 2.35 16.91 17.47
C LEU A 19 2.58 15.58 18.22
N ASP A 20 1.49 14.98 18.68
CA ASP A 20 1.51 13.62 19.20
C ASP A 20 1.57 12.63 18.03
N LEU A 21 2.76 12.10 17.78
CA LEU A 21 3.00 11.14 16.71
C LEU A 21 2.29 9.80 16.95
N ASP A 22 2.04 9.42 18.20
CA ASP A 22 1.40 8.15 18.50
C ASP A 22 -0.10 8.23 18.21
N LEU A 23 -0.75 9.33 18.56
CA LEU A 23 -2.13 9.59 18.14
C LEU A 23 -2.25 9.68 16.61
N ALA A 24 -1.30 10.32 15.93
CA ALA A 24 -1.29 10.41 14.48
C ALA A 24 -1.12 9.03 13.81
N ARG A 25 -0.26 8.18 14.38
CA ARG A 25 -0.07 6.78 13.93
C ARG A 25 -1.34 5.96 14.08
N LEU A 26 -2.02 6.06 15.23
CA LEU A 26 -3.29 5.35 15.47
C LEU A 26 -4.36 5.74 14.44
N LYS A 27 -4.54 7.05 14.22
CA LYS A 27 -5.47 7.55 13.18
C LYS A 27 -5.08 7.07 11.78
N ARG A 28 -3.78 6.99 11.49
CA ARG A 28 -3.28 6.47 10.22
C ARG A 28 -3.59 4.99 10.05
N ILE A 29 -3.46 4.18 11.10
CA ILE A 29 -3.80 2.75 11.08
C ILE A 29 -5.29 2.56 10.76
N GLU A 30 -6.17 3.32 11.41
CA GLU A 30 -7.62 3.26 11.15
C GLU A 30 -7.98 3.69 9.71
N ALA A 31 -7.35 4.77 9.24
CA ALA A 31 -7.54 5.23 7.86
C ALA A 31 -7.07 4.19 6.83
N VAL A 32 -5.91 3.56 7.05
CA VAL A 32 -5.38 2.51 6.17
C VAL A 32 -6.26 1.26 6.21
N ARG A 33 -6.79 0.88 7.38
CA ARG A 33 -7.75 -0.23 7.52
C ARG A 33 -8.97 0.00 6.63
N GLY A 34 -9.60 1.17 6.74
CA GLY A 34 -10.75 1.53 5.90
C GLY A 34 -10.38 1.59 4.41
N GLN A 35 -9.19 2.10 4.09
CA GLN A 35 -8.70 2.15 2.71
C GLN A 35 -8.56 0.75 2.10
N ILE A 36 -7.98 -0.21 2.81
CA ILE A 36 -7.82 -1.59 2.32
C ILE A 36 -9.18 -2.22 2.06
N LEU A 37 -10.11 -2.14 3.02
CA LEU A 37 -11.45 -2.71 2.89
C LEU A 37 -12.23 -2.09 1.73
N SER A 38 -12.18 -0.76 1.58
CA SER A 38 -12.82 -0.04 0.47
C SER A 38 -12.21 -0.43 -0.89
N LYS A 39 -10.88 -0.56 -0.99
CA LYS A 39 -10.23 -1.02 -2.24
C LYS A 39 -10.65 -2.44 -2.61
N LEU A 40 -10.82 -3.33 -1.63
CA LEU A 40 -11.25 -4.72 -1.82
C LEU A 40 -12.78 -4.90 -1.93
N ARG A 41 -13.57 -3.83 -1.74
CA ARG A 41 -15.04 -3.87 -1.69
C ARG A 41 -15.58 -4.79 -0.61
N LEU A 42 -14.89 -4.84 0.53
CA LEU A 42 -15.29 -5.65 1.68
C LEU A 42 -15.86 -4.73 2.78
N PRO A 43 -17.03 -5.05 3.35
CA PRO A 43 -17.58 -4.29 4.48
C PRO A 43 -16.80 -4.56 5.78
N GLU A 44 -16.25 -5.77 5.91
CA GLU A 44 -15.50 -6.24 7.08
C GLU A 44 -14.42 -7.26 6.66
N PRO A 45 -13.42 -7.55 7.52
CA PRO A 45 -12.39 -8.55 7.23
C PRO A 45 -12.99 -9.94 6.95
N PRO A 46 -12.51 -10.65 5.91
CA PRO A 46 -12.98 -12.00 5.58
C PRO A 46 -12.29 -13.04 6.48
N GLY A 47 -13.08 -13.94 7.07
CA GLY A 47 -12.64 -14.80 8.18
C GLY A 47 -12.64 -13.99 9.49
N GLY A 48 -13.11 -14.60 10.58
CA GLY A 48 -13.19 -13.94 11.90
C GLY A 48 -11.83 -13.50 12.45
N ALA A 49 -11.71 -13.36 13.78
CA ALA A 49 -10.54 -12.76 14.42
C ALA A 49 -9.20 -13.30 13.86
N PRO A 50 -8.10 -12.50 13.85
CA PRO A 50 -6.80 -12.94 13.34
C PRO A 50 -6.41 -14.29 13.98
N GLY A 51 -6.30 -15.34 13.16
CA GLY A 51 -6.05 -16.72 13.60
C GLY A 51 -7.16 -17.73 13.29
N GLU A 52 -8.40 -17.29 13.02
CA GLU A 52 -9.56 -18.19 12.88
C GLU A 52 -9.73 -18.80 11.48
N GLY A 53 -8.99 -18.30 10.48
CA GLY A 53 -9.01 -18.79 9.09
C GLY A 53 -7.69 -19.40 8.61
N GLU A 54 -6.71 -19.58 9.51
CA GLU A 54 -5.39 -20.11 9.19
C GLU A 54 -5.43 -21.64 9.17
N THR A 55 -6.03 -22.25 8.16
CA THR A 55 -5.87 -23.69 7.92
C THR A 55 -4.40 -24.00 7.61
N GLU A 56 -3.94 -25.21 7.95
CA GLU A 56 -2.58 -25.71 7.67
C GLU A 56 -2.17 -25.53 6.18
N GLU A 57 -3.15 -25.55 5.27
CA GLU A 57 -3.00 -25.30 3.83
C GLU A 57 -2.67 -23.83 3.50
N LEU A 58 -3.13 -22.87 4.31
CA LEU A 58 -2.74 -21.45 4.18
C LEU A 58 -1.27 -21.22 4.57
N ARG A 59 -0.69 -22.10 5.42
CA ARG A 59 0.73 -21.99 5.84
C ARG A 59 1.70 -22.25 4.69
N ALA A 60 1.30 -23.03 3.69
CA ALA A 60 2.12 -23.34 2.53
C ALA A 60 1.45 -22.82 1.24
N LEU A 61 1.60 -21.52 0.97
CA LEU A 61 1.09 -20.91 -0.26
C LEU A 61 1.62 -21.67 -1.51
N PRO A 62 0.76 -22.06 -2.47
CA PRO A 62 1.19 -22.65 -3.74
C PRO A 62 2.30 -21.86 -4.44
N GLU A 63 3.20 -22.56 -5.12
CA GLU A 63 4.36 -21.93 -5.78
C GLU A 63 3.93 -20.96 -6.88
N GLU A 64 2.88 -21.29 -7.62
CA GLU A 64 2.33 -20.47 -8.69
C GLU A 64 1.83 -19.11 -8.16
N LEU A 65 1.14 -19.11 -7.02
CA LEU A 65 0.68 -17.88 -6.36
C LEU A 65 1.86 -17.05 -5.85
N ARG A 66 2.87 -17.70 -5.29
CA ARG A 66 4.11 -17.03 -4.85
C ARG A 66 4.84 -16.41 -6.04
N ALA A 67 4.94 -17.12 -7.16
CA ALA A 67 5.56 -16.64 -8.38
C ALA A 67 4.80 -15.45 -8.98
N LEU A 68 3.46 -15.53 -9.02
CA LEU A 68 2.59 -14.43 -9.45
C LEU A 68 2.83 -13.19 -8.58
N TYR A 69 2.73 -13.31 -7.26
CA TYR A 69 2.98 -12.20 -6.33
C TYR A 69 4.36 -11.56 -6.54
N ASN A 70 5.41 -12.39 -6.63
CA ASN A 70 6.78 -11.90 -6.81
C ASN A 70 6.94 -11.15 -8.14
N SER A 71 6.36 -11.66 -9.24
CA SER A 71 6.39 -11.01 -10.55
C SER A 71 5.68 -9.66 -10.53
N THR A 72 4.50 -9.56 -9.89
CA THR A 72 3.77 -8.29 -9.75
C THR A 72 4.53 -7.30 -8.89
N ARG A 73 5.12 -7.76 -7.77
CA ARG A 73 5.91 -6.89 -6.90
C ARG A 73 7.12 -6.31 -7.63
N GLU A 74 7.79 -7.08 -8.46
CA GLU A 74 8.93 -6.58 -9.24
C GLU A 74 8.49 -5.62 -10.35
N LEU A 75 7.42 -5.95 -11.09
CA LEU A 75 6.84 -5.07 -12.09
C LEU A 75 6.46 -3.69 -11.51
N LEU A 76 5.80 -3.67 -10.35
CA LEU A 76 5.42 -2.43 -9.66
C LEU A 76 6.66 -1.63 -9.22
N ARG A 77 7.72 -2.30 -8.77
CA ARG A 77 8.98 -1.64 -8.42
C ARG A 77 9.68 -1.00 -9.62
N GLN A 78 9.70 -1.69 -10.76
CA GLN A 78 10.25 -1.14 -12.01
C GLN A 78 9.45 0.08 -12.46
N ARG A 79 8.12 -0.07 -12.52
CA ARG A 79 7.18 0.99 -12.86
C ARG A 79 7.31 2.24 -11.98
N SER A 80 7.55 2.08 -10.67
CA SER A 80 7.76 3.20 -9.74
C SER A 80 9.10 3.91 -9.91
N ARG A 81 10.13 3.23 -10.44
CA ARG A 81 11.42 3.87 -10.77
C ARG A 81 11.35 4.71 -12.04
N GLU A 82 10.45 4.35 -12.95
CA GLU A 82 10.36 4.93 -14.30
C GLU A 82 9.33 6.07 -14.41
N ARG A 83 8.31 6.11 -13.53
CA ARG A 83 7.25 7.13 -13.61
C ARG A 83 7.51 8.36 -12.76
N SER A 84 7.05 9.49 -13.29
CA SER A 84 6.84 10.70 -12.50
C SER A 84 5.57 10.54 -11.63
N ARG A 85 5.51 11.22 -10.48
CA ARG A 85 4.39 11.10 -9.52
C ARG A 85 3.02 11.45 -10.14
N GLU A 86 2.99 12.33 -11.13
CA GLU A 86 1.77 12.77 -11.83
C GLU A 86 1.20 11.67 -12.74
N GLU A 87 2.05 10.88 -13.37
CA GLU A 87 1.64 9.76 -14.22
C GLU A 87 1.08 8.58 -13.40
N GLU A 88 1.46 8.45 -12.13
CA GLU A 88 0.92 7.44 -11.22
C GLU A 88 -0.54 7.74 -10.83
N GLU A 89 -0.90 9.02 -10.65
CA GLU A 89 -2.23 9.44 -10.19
C GLU A 89 -3.29 9.42 -11.31
N GLU A 90 -2.92 9.65 -12.57
CA GLU A 90 -3.87 9.65 -13.70
C GLU A 90 -4.39 8.25 -14.11
N GLN A 91 -3.71 7.17 -13.73
CA GLN A 91 -3.94 5.82 -14.29
C GLN A 91 -4.48 4.80 -13.29
N GLU A 92 -4.60 5.14 -12.00
CA GLU A 92 -5.04 4.19 -10.97
C GLU A 92 -6.55 4.23 -10.74
N GLU A 93 -7.24 3.18 -11.22
CA GLU A 93 -8.59 2.86 -10.75
C GLU A 93 -8.58 2.63 -9.24
N TYR A 94 -9.52 3.25 -8.51
CA TYR A 94 -9.56 3.25 -7.05
C TYR A 94 -9.64 1.83 -6.43
N TYR A 95 -10.34 0.91 -7.10
CA TYR A 95 -10.57 -0.46 -6.62
C TYR A 95 -9.43 -1.40 -6.99
N ALA A 96 -9.23 -2.43 -6.16
CA ALA A 96 -8.28 -3.49 -6.44
C ALA A 96 -8.65 -4.26 -7.72
N LYS A 97 -7.64 -4.74 -8.43
CA LYS A 97 -7.78 -5.58 -9.62
C LYS A 97 -7.34 -7.00 -9.30
N GLU A 98 -8.09 -7.97 -9.82
CA GLU A 98 -7.68 -9.37 -9.78
C GLU A 98 -6.52 -9.60 -10.75
N LEU A 99 -5.55 -10.40 -10.33
CA LEU A 99 -4.34 -10.69 -11.10
C LEU A 99 -4.36 -12.13 -11.58
N LEU A 100 -4.20 -12.31 -12.89
CA LEU A 100 -4.17 -13.62 -13.54
C LEU A 100 -2.88 -13.73 -14.37
N ARG A 101 -2.30 -14.92 -14.42
CA ARG A 101 -1.11 -15.21 -15.24
C ARG A 101 -1.45 -16.28 -16.27
N PHE A 102 -1.23 -15.95 -17.54
CA PHE A 102 -1.37 -16.89 -18.65
C PHE A 102 0.02 -17.31 -19.12
N PRO A 103 0.38 -18.61 -19.04
CA PRO A 103 1.62 -19.08 -19.63
C PRO A 103 1.53 -19.00 -21.16
N MET A 104 2.63 -18.60 -21.80
CA MET A 104 2.74 -18.63 -23.26
C MET A 104 3.26 -19.99 -23.70
N GLU A 105 2.66 -20.57 -24.73
CA GLU A 105 3.24 -21.75 -25.39
C GLU A 105 4.53 -21.33 -26.11
N THR A 106 5.59 -22.10 -25.92
CA THR A 106 6.81 -21.89 -26.69
C THR A 106 6.58 -22.41 -28.12
N PRO A 107 7.03 -21.69 -29.16
CA PRO A 107 6.89 -22.15 -30.54
C PRO A 107 7.79 -23.39 -30.72
N GLY A 108 7.23 -24.58 -30.52
CA GLY A 108 7.94 -25.85 -30.64
C GLY A 108 7.24 -27.07 -30.00
N GLU A 109 6.30 -26.89 -29.06
CA GLU A 109 5.65 -28.02 -28.38
C GLU A 109 4.28 -28.42 -28.98
N GLY A 110 3.72 -27.58 -29.86
CA GLY A 110 2.44 -27.84 -30.54
C GLY A 110 2.47 -28.94 -31.62
N GLU A 111 3.65 -29.45 -31.99
CA GLU A 111 3.79 -30.49 -33.03
C GLU A 111 3.86 -31.92 -32.47
N LEU A 112 3.96 -32.12 -31.16
CA LEU A 112 4.08 -33.48 -30.58
C LEU A 112 2.74 -34.12 -30.15
N SER A 113 1.62 -33.41 -30.29
CA SER A 113 0.29 -33.86 -29.83
C SER A 113 -0.80 -33.91 -30.92
N ARG A 114 -0.43 -34.11 -32.19
CA ARG A 114 -1.38 -34.43 -33.27
C ARG A 114 -1.12 -35.78 -33.90
#